data_AF-A0A969WLS1-F1
#
_entry.id   AF-A0A969WLS1-F1
#
_cell.length_a   1.000
_cell.length_b   1.000
_cell.length_c   1.000
_cell.angle_alpha   90.00
_cell.angle_beta   90.00
_cell.angle_gamma   90.00
#
_symmetry.space_group_name_H-M   'P 1'
#
loop_
_entity.id
_entity.type
_entity.pdbx_description
1 polymer ?
#
loop_
_entity_poly.entity_id
_entity_poly.type
_entity_poly.pdbx_seq_one_letter_code
_entity_poly.pdbx_strand_id
1 'polypeptide(L)'
;MTAISLRLPNSLHQMARELAQEEGVSMNQFITLALAEKISAIATETYLEERAKRGDKAKFLAAMDKVADVEPPDERDRIGIFPETPEFPGKSTQEPVK
;
A
#
# COMPACT_ATOMS: atom_id res chain seq x y z
N MET A 1 -4.84 29.35 -1.63
CA MET A 1 -3.58 28.63 -1.35
C MET A 1 -2.74 29.49 -0.42
N THR A 2 -2.08 28.88 0.56
CA THR A 2 -1.08 29.54 1.41
C THR A 2 0.31 29.35 0.80
N ALA A 3 1.18 30.35 0.89
CA ALA A 3 2.55 30.26 0.40
C ALA A 3 3.47 29.72 1.49
N ILE A 4 4.33 28.76 1.14
CA ILE A 4 5.36 28.21 2.03
C ILE A 4 6.71 28.49 1.39
N SER A 5 7.64 29.08 2.15
CA SER A 5 9.02 29.32 1.72
C SER A 5 9.96 28.40 2.49
N LEU A 6 10.68 27.54 1.76
CA LEU A 6 11.57 26.50 2.31
C LEU A 6 12.91 26.57 1.59
N ARG A 7 13.99 26.21 2.30
CA ARG A 7 15.31 26.00 1.69
C ARG A 7 15.56 24.51 1.60
N LEU A 8 15.80 24.02 0.38
CA LEU A 8 16.15 22.63 0.13
C LEU A 8 17.67 22.50 -0.08
N PRO A 9 18.30 21.40 0.37
CA PRO A 9 19.64 21.05 -0.06
C PRO A 9 19.71 20.99 -1.60
N ASN A 10 20.85 21.38 -2.18
CA ASN A 10 21.02 21.45 -3.64
C ASN A 10 20.70 20.11 -4.34
N SER A 11 21.13 18.99 -3.75
CA SER A 11 20.85 17.65 -4.29
C SER A 11 19.36 17.35 -4.35
N LEU A 12 18.62 17.67 -3.30
CA LEU A 12 17.18 17.45 -3.23
C LEU A 12 16.41 18.35 -4.21
N HIS A 13 16.81 19.62 -4.30
CA HIS A 13 16.25 20.54 -5.27
C HIS A 13 16.46 20.05 -6.72
N GLN A 14 17.66 19.58 -7.05
CA GLN A 14 17.97 19.06 -8.37
C GLN A 14 17.14 17.82 -8.71
N MET A 15 17.07 16.86 -7.79
CA MET A 15 16.27 15.65 -7.96
C MET A 15 14.77 15.96 -8.11
N ALA A 16 14.21 16.85 -7.28
CA ALA A 16 12.81 17.26 -7.41
C ALA A 16 12.53 17.94 -8.75
N ARG A 17 13.50 18.67 -9.31
CA ARG A 17 13.38 19.32 -10.62
C ARG A 17 13.37 18.30 -11.75
N GLU A 18 14.25 17.31 -11.70
CA GLU A 18 14.34 16.23 -12.69
C GLU A 18 13.04 15.41 -12.73
N LEU A 19 12.56 14.97 -11.56
CA LEU A 19 11.31 14.22 -11.45
C LEU A 19 10.09 15.03 -11.91
N ALA A 20 10.03 16.33 -11.57
CA ALA A 20 8.96 17.20 -12.06
C ALA A 20 8.96 17.33 -13.59
N GLN A 21 10.15 17.34 -14.22
CA GLN A 21 10.28 17.37 -15.68
C GLN A 21 9.84 16.05 -16.32
N GLU A 22 10.21 14.90 -15.74
CA GLU A 22 9.78 13.57 -16.20
C GLU A 22 8.26 13.42 -16.14
N GLU A 23 7.63 13.90 -15.06
CA GLU A 23 6.18 13.93 -14.87
C GLU A 23 5.47 15.03 -15.69
N GLY A 24 6.21 15.92 -16.35
CA GLY A 24 5.66 17.00 -17.17
C GLY A 24 4.88 18.07 -16.38
N VAL A 25 5.20 18.25 -15.09
CA VAL A 25 4.53 19.21 -14.20
C VAL A 25 5.48 20.29 -13.68
N SER A 26 4.93 21.38 -13.16
CA SER A 26 5.77 22.38 -12.48
C SER A 26 6.36 21.83 -11.19
N MET A 27 7.54 22.31 -10.79
CA MET A 27 8.17 21.88 -9.53
C MET A 27 7.29 22.17 -8.30
N ASN A 28 6.56 23.28 -8.28
CA ASN A 28 5.62 23.59 -7.19
C ASN A 28 4.47 22.58 -7.12
N GLN A 29 3.94 22.16 -8.27
CA GLN A 29 2.89 21.15 -8.34
C GLN A 29 3.43 19.79 -7.91
N PHE A 30 4.61 19.39 -8.38
CA PHE A 30 5.28 18.17 -7.98
C PHE A 30 5.47 18.11 -6.46
N ILE A 31 6.03 19.16 -5.85
CA ILE A 31 6.23 19.25 -4.40
C ILE A 31 4.89 19.19 -3.65
N THR A 32 3.85 19.85 -4.16
CA THR A 32 2.52 19.84 -3.55
C THR A 32 1.91 18.44 -3.56
N LEU A 33 2.05 17.72 -4.68
CA LEU A 33 1.56 16.34 -4.82
C LEU A 33 2.33 15.39 -3.90
N ALA A 34 3.66 15.45 -3.92
CA ALA A 34 4.50 14.63 -3.06
C ALA A 34 4.20 14.86 -1.56
N LEU A 35 3.93 16.12 -1.17
CA LEU A 35 3.51 16.44 0.19
C LEU A 35 2.14 15.85 0.52
N ALA A 36 1.16 16.01 -0.38
CA ALA A 36 -0.17 15.44 -0.20
C ALA A 36 -0.11 13.90 -0.08
N GLU A 37 0.71 13.25 -0.91
CA GLU A 37 0.93 11.81 -0.88
C GLU A 37 1.56 11.37 0.44
N LYS A 38 2.63 12.06 0.90
CA LYS A 38 3.27 11.74 2.19
C LYS A 38 2.31 11.90 3.37
N ILE A 39 1.48 12.96 3.37
CA ILE A 39 0.44 13.16 4.38
C ILE A 39 -0.58 12.03 4.32
N SER A 40 -1.05 11.67 3.13
CA SER A 40 -2.03 10.59 2.94
C SER A 40 -1.49 9.25 3.43
N ALA A 41 -0.23 8.92 3.14
CA ALA A 41 0.42 7.70 3.60
C ALA A 41 0.46 7.63 5.14
N ILE A 42 0.94 8.68 5.80
CA ILE A 42 1.02 8.75 7.28
C ILE A 42 -0.37 8.70 7.92
N ALA A 43 -1.34 9.43 7.36
CA ALA A 43 -2.70 9.45 7.88
C ALA A 43 -3.37 8.08 7.73
N THR A 44 -3.13 7.39 6.62
CA THR A 44 -3.67 6.05 6.35
C THR A 44 -3.10 5.02 7.31
N GLU A 45 -1.79 5.05 7.56
CA GLU A 45 -1.13 4.18 8.55
C GLU A 45 -1.80 4.32 9.92
N THR A 46 -1.87 5.56 10.43
CA THR A 46 -2.55 5.86 11.71
C THR A 46 -3.99 5.36 11.73
N TYR A 47 -4.75 5.59 10.65
CA TYR A 47 -6.14 5.14 10.57
C TYR A 47 -6.27 3.62 10.62
N LEU A 48 -5.42 2.88 9.88
CA LEU A 48 -5.44 1.43 9.86
C LEU A 48 -5.06 0.84 11.21
N GLU A 49 -4.08 1.41 11.91
CA GLU A 49 -3.71 0.99 13.27
C GLU A 49 -4.89 1.14 14.25
N GLU A 50 -5.53 2.31 14.28
CA GLU A 50 -6.69 2.55 15.14
C GLU A 50 -7.90 1.68 14.75
N ARG A 51 -8.07 1.39 13.46
CA ARG A 51 -9.10 0.48 12.98
C ARG A 51 -8.82 -0.96 13.37
N ALA A 52 -7.57 -1.38 13.33
CA ALA A 52 -7.11 -2.72 13.68
C ALA A 52 -7.31 -3.03 15.17
N LYS A 53 -7.12 -2.03 16.05
CA LYS A 53 -7.43 -2.15 17.50
C LYS A 53 -8.89 -2.53 17.77
N ARG A 54 -9.80 -2.19 16.86
CA ARG A 54 -11.24 -2.54 16.93
C ARG A 54 -11.56 -3.85 16.22
N GLY A 55 -10.57 -4.52 15.63
CA GLY A 55 -10.72 -5.80 14.97
C GLY A 55 -10.86 -6.94 15.98
N ASP A 56 -11.66 -7.93 15.63
CA ASP A 56 -11.82 -9.15 16.42
C ASP A 56 -11.73 -10.34 15.46
N LYS A 57 -10.66 -11.12 15.59
CA LYS A 57 -10.37 -12.26 14.72
C LYS A 57 -11.45 -13.35 14.85
N ALA A 58 -12.00 -13.57 16.04
CA ALA A 58 -13.03 -14.58 16.25
C ALA A 58 -14.34 -14.17 15.55
N LYS A 59 -14.73 -12.89 15.66
CA LYS A 59 -15.89 -12.36 14.91
C LYS A 59 -15.69 -12.42 13.40
N PHE A 60 -14.47 -12.16 12.93
CA PHE A 60 -14.13 -12.29 11.51
C PHE A 60 -14.31 -13.74 11.03
N LEU A 61 -13.72 -14.71 11.72
CA LEU A 61 -13.85 -16.13 11.35
C LEU A 61 -15.30 -16.61 11.43
N ALA A 62 -16.03 -16.26 12.48
CA ALA A 62 -17.45 -16.60 12.61
C ALA A 62 -18.33 -15.97 11.51
N ALA A 63 -17.90 -14.85 10.90
CA ALA A 63 -18.56 -14.29 9.73
C ALA A 63 -18.18 -15.06 8.45
N MET A 64 -16.92 -15.49 8.31
CA MET A 64 -16.45 -16.30 7.18
C MET A 64 -17.09 -17.69 7.16
N ASP A 65 -17.33 -18.31 8.31
CA ASP A 65 -18.00 -19.62 8.40
C ASP A 65 -19.45 -19.60 7.87
N LYS A 66 -20.03 -18.42 7.67
CA LYS A 66 -21.37 -18.26 7.06
C LYS A 66 -21.33 -18.23 5.53
N VAL A 67 -20.15 -18.08 4.94
CA VAL A 67 -19.98 -18.13 3.50
C VAL A 67 -20.11 -19.58 3.07
N ALA A 68 -20.99 -19.85 2.11
CA ALA A 68 -21.18 -21.20 1.60
C ALA A 68 -19.92 -21.68 0.87
N ASP A 69 -19.46 -22.89 1.21
CA ASP A 69 -18.36 -23.56 0.53
C ASP A 69 -18.87 -24.18 -0.79
N VAL A 70 -19.10 -23.32 -1.77
CA VAL A 70 -19.61 -23.68 -3.11
C VAL A 70 -18.88 -22.89 -4.18
N GLU A 71 -18.87 -23.45 -5.39
CA GLU A 71 -18.36 -22.74 -6.55
C GLU A 71 -19.08 -21.39 -6.74
N PRO A 72 -18.35 -20.30 -7.02
CA PRO A 72 -18.97 -19.03 -7.34
C PRO A 72 -19.95 -19.17 -8.51
N PRO A 73 -21.16 -18.60 -8.40
CA PRO A 73 -22.16 -18.67 -9.46
C PRO A 73 -21.75 -17.86 -10.69
N ASP A 74 -20.93 -16.83 -10.51
CA ASP A 74 -20.35 -16.02 -11.58
C ASP A 74 -18.94 -16.51 -11.91
N GLU A 75 -18.68 -16.76 -13.20
CA GLU A 75 -17.36 -17.22 -13.64
C GLU A 75 -16.25 -16.20 -13.41
N ARG A 76 -16.58 -14.91 -13.29
CA ARG A 76 -15.62 -13.83 -13.01
C ARG A 76 -15.15 -13.80 -11.56
N ASP A 77 -15.90 -14.44 -10.67
CA ASP A 77 -15.56 -14.57 -9.24
C ASP A 77 -14.70 -15.81 -8.99
N ARG A 78 -14.52 -16.68 -9.99
CA ARG A 78 -13.57 -17.78 -9.91
C ARG A 78 -12.16 -17.20 -9.89
N ILE A 79 -11.41 -17.49 -8.83
CA ILE A 79 -9.98 -17.23 -8.81
C ILE A 79 -9.38 -18.12 -9.90
N GLY A 80 -8.92 -17.51 -10.99
CA GLY A 80 -8.21 -18.26 -12.04
C GLY A 80 -7.08 -19.06 -11.39
N ILE A 81 -6.96 -20.34 -11.74
CA ILE A 81 -5.79 -21.14 -11.38
C ILE A 81 -4.60 -20.40 -12.00
N PHE A 82 -3.89 -19.61 -11.20
CA PHE A 82 -2.60 -19.06 -11.63
C PHE A 82 -1.72 -20.27 -11.91
N PRO A 83 -1.26 -20.49 -13.16
CA PRO A 83 -0.18 -21.46 -13.36
C PRO A 83 1.01 -20.92 -12.57
N GLU A 84 1.50 -21.72 -11.63
CA GLU A 84 2.51 -21.38 -10.61
C GLU A 84 1.96 -20.50 -9.46
N THR A 85 1.82 -21.09 -8.27
CA THR A 85 1.83 -20.32 -7.00
C THR A 85 3.09 -19.45 -6.99
N PRO A 86 3.01 -18.12 -6.75
CA PRO A 86 4.19 -17.31 -6.62
C PRO A 86 5.02 -17.84 -5.44
N GLU A 87 6.21 -18.37 -5.71
CA GLU A 87 7.19 -18.62 -4.67
C GLU A 87 7.54 -17.28 -4.03
N PHE A 88 7.06 -17.05 -2.81
CA PHE A 88 7.46 -15.89 -2.02
C PHE A 88 8.95 -16.06 -1.67
N PRO A 89 9.86 -15.21 -2.16
CA PRO A 89 11.27 -15.30 -1.81
C PRO A 89 11.40 -14.92 -0.33
N GLY A 90 11.63 -15.92 0.54
CA GLY A 90 11.85 -15.66 1.96
C GLY A 90 11.37 -16.72 2.95
N LYS A 91 10.71 -17.81 2.52
CA LYS A 91 10.56 -18.98 3.41
C LYS A 91 11.89 -19.72 3.48
N SER A 92 12.82 -19.19 4.28
CA SER A 92 13.93 -19.97 4.78
C SER A 92 13.34 -21.11 5.60
N THR A 93 13.42 -22.31 5.03
CA THR A 93 13.23 -23.57 5.73
C THR A 93 14.23 -23.60 6.88
N GLN A 94 13.77 -23.28 8.10
CA GLN A 94 14.50 -23.73 9.28
C GLN A 94 14.24 -25.22 9.40
N GLU A 95 15.24 -26.01 9.01
CA GLU A 95 15.27 -27.45 9.30
C GLU A 95 15.29 -27.65 10.83
N PRO A 96 14.56 -28.65 11.35
CA PRO A 96 14.62 -28.97 12.77
C PRO A 96 16.01 -29.55 13.09
N VAL A 97 16.73 -28.89 13.99
CA VAL A 97 17.98 -29.39 14.57
C VAL A 97 17.67 -30.73 15.27
N LYS A 98 18.36 -31.79 14.84
CA LYS A 98 18.41 -33.08 15.55
C LYS A 98 19.26 -32.98 16.81
#